data_AF-A0A918PN24-F1
#
_entry.id   AF-A0A918PN24-F1
#
_cell.length_a   1.000
_cell.length_b   1.000
_cell.length_c   1.000
_cell.angle_alpha   90.00
_cell.angle_beta   90.00
_cell.angle_gamma   90.00
#
_symmetry.space_group_name_H-M   'P 1'
#
loop_
_entity.id
_entity.type
_entity.pdbx_description
1 polymer ?
#
loop_
_entity_poly.entity_id
_entity_poly.type
_entity_poly.pdbx_seq_one_letter_code
_entity_poly.pdbx_strand_id
1 'polypeptide(L)'
;MPRFAGSNEILKDLRNGQLDLGVVRLPVPESSPVTVELTERGELVLAMGPEHPLPRRLTIALAELADQPFNPLTLFNPVSILNPIFHLARRNADFAPRAE
;
A
#
# COMPACT_ATOMS: atom_id res chain seq x y z
N MET A 1 -22.57 -5.89 10.24
CA MET A 1 -21.51 -6.33 9.30
C MET A 1 -20.61 -5.15 9.00
N PRO A 2 -19.28 -5.32 8.92
CA PRO A 2 -18.37 -4.24 8.56
C PRO A 2 -18.58 -3.83 7.10
N ARG A 3 -18.57 -2.52 6.83
CA ARG A 3 -18.59 -1.95 5.47
C ARG A 3 -17.16 -1.75 4.98
N PHE A 4 -16.89 -2.14 3.74
CA PHE A 4 -15.62 -1.86 3.07
C PHE A 4 -15.76 -0.62 2.20
N ALA A 5 -14.83 0.32 2.35
CA ALA A 5 -14.77 1.57 1.60
C ALA A 5 -13.30 2.04 1.52
N GLY A 6 -13.00 2.93 0.57
CA GLY A 6 -11.65 3.53 0.48
C GLY A 6 -11.40 4.51 1.63
N SER A 7 -10.13 4.73 2.01
CA SER A 7 -9.77 5.62 3.14
C SER A 7 -10.40 7.01 3.03
N ASN A 8 -10.45 7.59 1.82
CA ASN A 8 -11.04 8.91 1.59
C ASN A 8 -12.55 8.95 1.88
N GLU A 9 -13.26 7.88 1.56
CA GLU A 9 -14.69 7.75 1.81
C GLU A 9 -14.96 7.56 3.30
N ILE A 10 -14.17 6.73 3.97
CA ILE A 10 -14.23 6.54 5.43
C ILE A 10 -14.03 7.88 6.15
N LEU A 11 -13.01 8.66 5.77
CA LEU A 11 -12.75 9.98 6.36
C LEU A 11 -13.88 10.98 6.10
N LYS A 12 -14.48 10.93 4.91
CA LYS A 12 -15.65 11.76 4.56
C LYS A 12 -16.85 11.41 5.43
N ASP A 13 -17.13 10.13 5.63
CA ASP A 13 -18.28 9.66 6.41
C ASP A 13 -18.10 9.98 7.90
N LEU A 14 -16.88 9.86 8.44
CA LEU A 14 -16.54 10.31 9.79
C LEU A 14 -16.83 11.81 9.95
N ARG A 15 -16.35 12.64 9.01
CA ARG A 15 -16.56 14.10 9.04
C ARG A 15 -18.04 14.48 8.96
N ASN A 16 -18.84 13.70 8.22
CA ASN A 16 -20.26 13.95 8.05
C ASN A 16 -21.12 13.39 9.19
N GLY A 17 -20.53 12.73 10.20
CA GLY A 17 -21.26 12.05 11.27
C GLY A 17 -22.05 10.83 10.80
N GLN A 18 -21.70 10.27 9.63
CA GLN A 18 -22.30 9.05 9.09
C GLN A 18 -21.60 7.78 9.57
N LEU A 19 -20.42 7.96 10.20
CA LEU A 19 -19.61 6.92 10.79
C LEU A 19 -19.00 7.45 12.09
N ASP A 20 -18.93 6.62 13.13
CA ASP A 20 -18.30 6.99 14.40
C ASP A 20 -16.81 6.60 14.45
N LEU A 21 -16.44 5.49 13.80
CA LEU A 21 -15.08 4.96 13.77
C LEU A 21 -14.73 4.36 12.41
N GLY A 22 -13.53 4.64 11.92
CA GLY A 22 -13.00 4.11 10.67
C GLY A 22 -11.59 3.55 10.83
N VAL A 23 -11.33 2.39 10.24
CA VAL A 23 -9.98 1.83 10.13
C VAL A 23 -9.43 2.19 8.76
N VAL A 24 -8.35 2.94 8.73
CA VAL A 24 -7.70 3.41 7.51
C VAL A 24 -6.21 3.13 7.57
N ARG A 25 -5.56 3.14 6.42
CA ARG A 25 -4.11 3.13 6.36
C ARG A 25 -3.57 4.57 6.35
N LEU A 26 -2.44 4.75 7.02
CA LEU A 26 -1.74 6.03 7.11
C LEU A 26 -0.88 6.31 5.86
N PRO A 27 -0.56 7.59 5.58
CA PRO A 27 -0.97 8.78 6.30
C PRO A 27 -2.40 9.23 5.94
N VAL A 28 -3.07 9.88 6.90
CA VAL A 28 -4.28 10.68 6.61
C VAL A 28 -3.90 12.16 6.59
N PRO A 29 -4.59 13.02 5.82
CA PRO A 29 -4.29 14.46 5.79
C PRO A 29 -4.44 15.09 7.18
N GLU A 30 -3.46 15.90 7.59
CA GLU A 30 -3.47 16.60 8.89
C GLU A 30 -4.69 17.53 9.07
N SER A 31 -5.26 18.02 7.96
CA SER A 31 -6.46 18.86 7.97
C SER A 31 -7.77 18.09 8.23
N SER A 32 -7.70 16.77 8.44
CA SER A 32 -8.88 15.98 8.77
C SER A 32 -9.27 16.21 10.24
N PRO A 33 -10.53 16.56 10.57
CA PRO A 33 -10.97 16.83 11.94
C PRO A 33 -11.19 15.52 12.75
N VAL A 34 -10.28 14.55 12.60
CA VAL A 34 -10.38 13.22 13.22
C VAL A 34 -9.17 13.00 14.10
N THR A 35 -9.41 12.41 15.28
CA THR A 35 -8.32 11.87 16.10
C THR A 35 -7.87 10.55 15.50
N VAL A 36 -6.56 10.37 15.39
CA VAL A 36 -5.95 9.16 14.82
C VAL A 36 -5.18 8.44 15.90
N GLU A 37 -5.47 7.15 16.07
CA GLU A 37 -4.72 6.25 16.95
C GLU A 37 -4.14 5.09 16.13
N LEU A 38 -2.87 4.75 16.38
CA LEU A 38 -2.22 3.64 15.71
C LEU A 38 -2.70 2.33 16.35
N THR A 39 -3.48 1.55 15.60
CA THR A 39 -3.95 0.23 16.05
C THR A 39 -2.95 -0.88 15.73
N GLU A 40 -2.40 -0.89 14.51
CA GLU A 40 -1.48 -1.93 14.05
C GLU A 40 -0.44 -1.38 13.04
N ARG A 41 0.68 -2.10 12.95
CA ARG A 41 1.65 -1.94 11.85
C ARG A 41 1.54 -3.16 10.93
N GLY A 42 1.27 -2.92 9.66
CA GLY A 42 1.30 -3.97 8.64
C GLY A 42 2.69 -4.09 8.01
N GLU A 43 3.05 -5.30 7.62
CA GLU A 43 4.23 -5.55 6.79
C GLU A 43 3.83 -5.67 5.33
N LEU A 44 4.59 -5.01 4.44
CA LEU A 44 4.46 -5.20 3.01
C LEU A 44 5.36 -6.38 2.61
N VAL A 45 4.77 -7.39 1.99
CA VAL A 45 5.47 -8.61 1.58
C VAL A 45 5.43 -8.77 0.06
N LEU A 46 6.47 -9.39 -0.48
CA LEU A 46 6.48 -9.85 -1.86
C LEU A 46 5.66 -11.15 -1.95
N ALA A 47 4.55 -11.10 -2.70
CA ALA A 47 3.80 -12.29 -3.07
C ALA A 47 4.25 -12.78 -4.44
N MET A 48 4.68 -14.04 -4.53
CA MET A 48 5.12 -14.68 -5.76
C MET A 48 4.30 -15.94 -6.01
N GLY A 49 3.99 -16.23 -7.27
CA GLY A 49 3.41 -17.52 -7.65
C GLY A 49 4.38 -18.68 -7.36
N PRO A 50 3.88 -19.92 -7.24
CA PRO A 50 4.72 -21.09 -7.00
C PRO A 50 5.77 -21.30 -8.10
N GLU A 51 5.46 -20.92 -9.35
CA GLU A 51 6.32 -21.07 -10.53
C GLU A 51 7.13 -19.80 -10.87
N HIS A 52 7.24 -18.86 -9.93
CA HIS A 52 7.99 -17.63 -10.16
C HIS A 52 9.49 -17.92 -10.39
N PRO A 53 10.16 -17.29 -11.36
CA PRO A 53 11.54 -17.62 -11.75
C PRO A 53 12.59 -17.31 -10.66
N LEU A 54 12.28 -16.41 -9.73
CA LEU A 54 13.19 -16.09 -8.64
C LEU A 54 13.33 -17.25 -7.64
N PRO A 55 14.55 -17.50 -7.12
CA PRO A 55 14.78 -18.56 -6.16
C PRO A 55 13.91 -18.38 -4.92
N ARG A 56 13.32 -19.47 -4.41
CA ARG A 56 12.59 -19.48 -3.13
C ARG A 56 13.56 -19.27 -1.97
N ARG A 57 13.81 -17.99 -1.65
CA ARG A 57 14.61 -17.53 -0.52
C ARG A 57 13.72 -16.75 0.45
N LEU A 58 14.10 -16.76 1.73
CA LEU A 58 13.43 -15.98 2.78
C LEU A 58 13.64 -14.47 2.61
N THR A 59 14.66 -14.07 1.85
CA THR A 59 14.99 -12.67 1.61
C THR A 59 15.47 -12.51 0.18
N ILE A 60 15.00 -11.45 -0.49
CA ILE A 60 15.36 -11.07 -1.85
C ILE A 60 15.72 -9.58 -1.82
N ALA A 61 16.83 -9.21 -2.45
CA ALA A 61 17.20 -7.79 -2.56
C ALA A 61 16.27 -7.10 -3.56
N LEU A 62 15.85 -5.86 -3.27
CA LEU A 62 14.96 -5.10 -4.16
C LEU A 62 15.51 -4.96 -5.58
N ALA A 63 16.84 -4.86 -5.75
CA ALA A 63 17.49 -4.80 -7.07
C ALA A 63 17.24 -6.07 -7.92
N GLU A 64 17.07 -7.24 -7.29
CA GLU A 64 16.75 -8.49 -8.00
C GLU A 64 15.30 -8.49 -8.54
N LEU A 65 14.46 -7.57 -8.08
CA LEU A 65 13.08 -7.38 -8.53
C LEU A 65 12.95 -6.31 -9.62
N ALA A 66 14.02 -5.57 -9.95
CA ALA A 66 13.94 -4.40 -10.82
C ALA A 66 13.39 -4.73 -12.22
N ASP A 67 13.71 -5.90 -12.78
CA ASP A 67 13.25 -6.32 -14.10
C ASP A 67 12.01 -7.23 -14.07
N GLN A 68 11.47 -7.54 -12.89
CA GLN A 68 10.27 -8.38 -12.80
C GLN A 68 9.00 -7.59 -13.12
N PRO A 69 8.01 -8.21 -13.78
CA PRO A 69 6.71 -7.61 -13.96
C PRO A 69 5.96 -7.57 -12.62
N PHE A 70 5.28 -6.46 -12.36
CA PHE A 70 4.40 -6.30 -11.21
C PHE A 70 3.00 -5.91 -11.67
N ASN A 71 2.01 -6.31 -10.87
CA ASN A 71 0.62 -5.99 -11.17
C ASN A 71 0.40 -4.46 -11.19
N PRO A 72 -0.10 -3.89 -12.30
CA PRO A 72 -0.25 -2.45 -12.46
C PRO A 72 -1.25 -1.83 -11.49
N LEU A 73 -2.25 -2.59 -11.03
CA LEU A 73 -3.21 -2.13 -10.01
C LEU A 73 -2.52 -1.88 -8.66
N THR A 74 -1.40 -2.56 -8.40
CA THR A 74 -0.61 -2.44 -7.18
C THR A 74 0.41 -1.30 -7.28
N LEU A 75 1.06 -1.15 -8.45
CA LEU A 75 2.16 -0.20 -8.67
C LEU A 75 1.74 1.20 -9.12
N PHE A 76 0.82 1.30 -10.08
CA PHE A 76 0.59 2.55 -10.81
C PHE A 76 -0.78 3.16 -10.52
N ASN A 77 -1.58 2.54 -9.66
CA ASN A 77 -2.81 3.16 -9.20
C ASN A 77 -2.47 4.30 -8.23
N PRO A 78 -2.72 5.58 -8.60
CA PRO A 78 -2.39 6.72 -7.74
C PRO A 78 -3.21 6.74 -6.44
N VAL A 79 -4.31 5.99 -6.39
CA VAL A 79 -5.15 5.83 -5.19
C VAL A 79 -4.66 4.68 -4.30
N SER A 80 -3.77 3.81 -4.79
CA SER A 80 -3.18 2.74 -4.00
C SER A 80 -2.20 3.31 -2.97
N ILE A 81 -2.35 2.91 -1.72
CA ILE A 81 -1.38 3.23 -0.66
C ILE A 81 0.03 2.70 -0.96
N LEU A 82 0.14 1.66 -1.78
CA LEU A 82 1.43 1.08 -2.10
C LEU A 82 2.23 1.97 -3.05
N ASN A 83 1.58 2.77 -3.89
CA ASN A 83 2.23 3.63 -4.87
C ASN A 83 3.31 4.56 -4.25
N PRO A 84 3.05 5.35 -3.19
CA PRO A 84 4.10 6.15 -2.56
C PRO A 84 5.24 5.32 -1.94
N ILE A 85 4.95 4.11 -1.43
CA ILE A 85 5.97 3.19 -0.90
C ILE A 85 6.88 2.71 -2.04
N PHE A 86 6.31 2.37 -3.20
CA PHE A 86 7.07 2.01 -4.41
C PHE A 86 7.95 3.15 -4.91
N HIS A 87 7.43 4.38 -4.94
CA HIS A 87 8.24 5.56 -5.28
C HIS A 87 9.39 5.79 -4.30
N LEU A 88 9.17 5.56 -3.00
CA LEU A 88 10.24 5.64 -2.01
C LEU A 88 11.28 4.55 -2.22
N ALA A 89 10.85 3.31 -2.46
CA ALA A 89 11.74 2.19 -2.74
C ALA A 89 12.61 2.47 -3.98
N ARG A 90 12.03 2.99 -5.06
CA ARG A 90 12.78 3.38 -6.28
C ARG A 90 13.84 4.46 -6.06
N ARG A 91 13.60 5.38 -5.11
CA ARG A 91 14.57 6.44 -4.79
C ARG A 91 15.72 5.95 -3.91
N ASN A 92 15.45 4.97 -3.04
CA ASN A 92 16.37 4.56 -1.98
C ASN A 92 17.04 3.19 -2.23
N ALA A 93 16.52 2.41 -3.16
CA ALA A 93 17.07 1.16 -3.62
C ALA A 93 16.96 1.16 -5.15
N ASP A 94 17.96 0.60 -5.85
CA ASP A 94 18.00 0.51 -7.32
C ASP A 94 16.88 -0.40 -7.86
N PHE A 95 15.65 0.07 -7.73
CA PHE A 95 14.42 -0.69 -7.92
C PHE A 95 13.49 0.09 -8.84
N ALA A 96 13.46 -0.32 -10.10
CA ALA A 96 12.64 0.30 -11.15
C ALA A 96 11.70 -0.74 -11.78
N PRO A 97 10.66 -1.19 -11.05
CA PRO A 97 9.83 -2.30 -11.50
C PRO A 97 9.09 -1.98 -12.79
N ARG A 98 8.84 -3.01 -13.60
CA ARG A 98 8.09 -2.90 -14.85
C ARG A 98 6.60 -3.17 -14.61
N ALA A 99 5.74 -2.38 -15.24
CA ALA A 99 4.32 -2.70 -15.37
C ALA A 99 4.15 -3.80 -16.42
N GLU A 100 3.29 -4.78 -16.18
CA GLU A 100 2.73 -5.64 -17.21
C GLU A 100 1.27 -5.28 -17.47
#